data_AF-A0A445CG72-F1
#
_entry.id   AF-A0A445CG72-F1
#
_cell.length_a   1.000
_cell.length_b   1.000
_cell.length_c   1.000
_cell.angle_alpha   90.00
_cell.angle_beta   90.00
_cell.angle_gamma   90.00
#
_symmetry.space_group_name_H-M   'P 1'
#
loop_
_entity.id
_entity.type
_entity.pdbx_description
1 polymer ?
#
loop_
_entity_poly.entity_id
_entity_poly.type
_entity_poly.pdbx_seq_one_letter_code
_entity_poly.pdbx_strand_id
1 'polypeptide(L)'
;MASTNETENLGESDTVKKLKHVESKLLRCNVPVDELLELLDDLMGLICNGLTVNQLPSEPIQEALVPSMKALISDELLRHTDEDVKISVTSCIAEITRITAPDTPYNNEQMKIEVSKMHSESGDVGTLNGALEELRR
;
A
#
# COMPACT_ATOMS: atom_id res chain seq x y z
N MET A 1 -31.18 -22.60 -5.06
CA MET A 1 -30.52 -21.45 -5.69
C MET A 1 -29.86 -20.66 -4.59
N ALA A 2 -28.55 -20.42 -4.74
CA ALA A 2 -27.64 -19.96 -3.70
C ALA A 2 -27.92 -18.51 -3.29
N SER A 3 -27.87 -18.24 -1.99
CA SER A 3 -27.82 -16.89 -1.42
C SER A 3 -26.56 -16.85 -0.57
N THR A 4 -25.47 -16.36 -1.15
CA THR A 4 -24.15 -16.23 -0.52
C THR A 4 -23.55 -14.92 -1.03
N ASN A 5 -24.10 -13.79 -0.57
CA ASN A 5 -23.70 -12.46 -1.05
C ASN A 5 -23.66 -11.39 0.06
N GLU A 6 -24.10 -11.69 1.29
CA GLU A 6 -24.22 -10.68 2.35
C GLU A 6 -23.03 -10.67 3.31
N THR A 7 -22.33 -11.80 3.49
CA THR A 7 -21.17 -11.91 4.38
C THR A 7 -19.87 -11.34 3.81
N GLU A 8 -19.71 -11.32 2.48
CA GLU A 8 -18.49 -10.76 1.83
C GLU A 8 -18.52 -9.22 1.79
N ASN A 9 -19.70 -8.62 1.67
CA ASN A 9 -19.87 -7.16 1.58
C ASN A 9 -19.53 -6.42 2.90
N LEU A 10 -19.83 -7.02 4.06
CA LEU A 10 -19.57 -6.39 5.36
C LEU A 10 -18.07 -6.24 5.64
N GLY A 11 -17.27 -7.28 5.35
CA GLY A 11 -15.82 -7.26 5.55
C GLY A 11 -15.10 -6.29 4.62
N GLU A 12 -15.60 -6.14 3.39
CA GLU A 12 -15.08 -5.21 2.39
C GLU A 12 -15.32 -3.75 2.80
N SER A 13 -16.56 -3.41 3.18
CA SER A 13 -16.93 -2.07 3.64
C SER A 13 -16.07 -1.64 4.84
N ASP A 14 -15.80 -2.56 5.78
CA ASP A 14 -15.00 -2.25 6.95
C ASP A 14 -13.50 -2.10 6.61
N THR A 15 -13.00 -2.86 5.63
CA THR A 15 -11.63 -2.69 5.10
C THR A 15 -11.47 -1.33 4.42
N VAL A 16 -12.43 -0.92 3.59
CA VAL A 16 -12.43 0.41 2.94
C VAL A 16 -12.44 1.54 3.96
N LYS A 17 -13.23 1.42 5.03
CA LYS A 17 -13.24 2.43 6.11
C LYS A 17 -11.90 2.53 6.82
N LYS A 18 -11.26 1.39 7.11
CA LYS A 18 -9.93 1.35 7.73
C LYS A 18 -8.87 1.97 6.82
N LEU A 19 -8.87 1.65 5.52
CA LEU A 19 -7.97 2.25 4.54
C LEU A 19 -8.13 3.78 4.49
N LYS A 20 -9.38 4.29 4.44
CA LYS A 20 -9.65 5.74 4.46
C LYS A 20 -9.19 6.40 5.76
N HIS A 21 -9.32 5.71 6.89
CA HIS A 21 -8.85 6.22 8.18
C HIS A 21 -7.32 6.32 8.21
N VAL A 22 -6.62 5.27 7.81
CA VAL A 22 -5.16 5.23 7.68
C VAL A 22 -4.67 6.30 6.71
N GLU A 23 -5.26 6.38 5.51
CA GLU A 23 -5.00 7.43 4.52
C GLU A 23 -5.09 8.82 5.15
N SER A 24 -6.21 9.13 5.82
CA SER A 24 -6.44 10.48 6.35
C SER A 24 -5.39 10.90 7.38
N LYS A 25 -4.79 9.93 8.06
CA LYS A 25 -3.71 10.16 9.03
C LYS A 25 -2.35 10.24 8.34
N LEU A 26 -2.06 9.36 7.39
CA LEU A 26 -0.83 9.39 6.59
C LEU A 26 -0.69 10.71 5.83
N LEU A 27 -1.77 11.23 5.23
CA LEU A 27 -1.77 12.51 4.51
C LEU A 27 -1.56 13.74 5.40
N ARG A 28 -1.77 13.62 6.72
CA ARG A 28 -1.58 14.74 7.66
C ARG A 28 -0.13 14.93 8.05
N CYS A 29 0.72 13.93 7.85
CA CYS A 29 2.18 14.08 7.87
C CYS A 29 2.79 14.74 9.14
N ASN A 30 2.04 14.78 10.25
CA ASN A 30 2.46 15.44 11.48
C ASN A 30 2.06 14.62 12.72
N VAL A 31 2.19 13.30 12.59
CA VAL A 31 1.99 12.37 13.69
C VAL A 31 3.35 12.02 14.32
N PRO A 32 3.42 11.72 15.62
CA PRO A 32 4.63 11.19 16.23
C PRO A 32 5.12 9.92 15.54
N VAL A 33 6.42 9.65 15.59
CA VAL A 33 7.03 8.47 14.94
C VAL A 33 6.36 7.16 15.36
N ASP A 34 6.10 6.97 16.64
CA ASP A 34 5.43 5.76 17.14
C ASP A 34 4.03 5.58 16.52
N GLU A 35 3.26 6.67 16.41
CA GLU A 35 1.94 6.64 15.77
C GLU A 35 2.06 6.41 14.25
N LEU A 36 3.10 6.95 13.60
CA LEU A 36 3.36 6.71 12.19
C LEU A 36 3.67 5.23 11.92
N LEU A 37 4.48 4.61 12.78
CA LEU A 37 4.80 3.19 12.69
C LEU A 37 3.55 2.32 12.87
N GLU A 38 2.71 2.63 13.87
CA GLU A 38 1.42 1.95 14.05
C GLU A 38 0.53 2.07 12.80
N LEU A 39 0.51 3.24 12.15
CA LEU A 39 -0.27 3.44 10.92
C LEU A 39 0.28 2.66 9.72
N LEU A 40 1.61 2.57 9.60
CA LEU A 40 2.26 1.78 8.56
C LEU A 40 2.07 0.28 8.80
N ASP A 41 2.09 -0.17 10.04
CA ASP A 41 1.78 -1.56 10.43
C ASP A 41 0.31 -1.90 10.15
N ASP A 42 -0.62 -1.01 10.49
CA ASP A 42 -2.03 -1.15 10.14
C ASP A 42 -2.23 -1.23 8.62
N LEU A 43 -1.55 -0.35 7.86
CA LEU A 43 -1.58 -0.37 6.40
C LEU A 43 -1.04 -1.69 5.85
N MET A 44 0.12 -2.14 6.35
CA MET A 44 0.73 -3.40 5.98
C MET A 44 -0.21 -4.57 6.26
N GLY A 45 -0.85 -4.59 7.43
CA GLY A 45 -1.85 -5.58 7.79
C GLY A 45 -3.06 -5.57 6.85
N LEU A 46 -3.52 -4.40 6.42
CA LEU A 46 -4.61 -4.28 5.43
C LEU A 46 -4.18 -4.72 4.04
N ILE A 47 -2.94 -4.44 3.63
CA ILE A 47 -2.39 -4.88 2.34
C ILE A 47 -2.27 -6.41 2.34
N CYS A 48 -1.66 -6.98 3.37
CA CYS A 48 -1.50 -8.41 3.53
C CYS A 48 -2.87 -9.11 3.63
N ASN A 49 -3.77 -8.67 4.50
CA ASN A 49 -5.03 -9.38 4.74
C ASN A 49 -6.11 -9.09 3.70
N GLY A 50 -6.07 -7.92 3.04
CA GLY A 50 -7.09 -7.48 2.08
C GLY A 50 -6.75 -7.82 0.63
N LEU A 51 -5.46 -7.89 0.26
CA LEU A 51 -5.02 -8.11 -1.11
C LEU A 51 -4.37 -9.47 -1.37
N THR A 52 -3.90 -10.22 -0.36
CA THR A 52 -3.16 -11.49 -0.61
C THR A 52 -4.03 -12.74 -0.59
N VAL A 53 -5.32 -12.64 -0.28
CA VAL A 53 -6.20 -13.81 -0.09
C VAL A 53 -6.70 -14.35 -1.44
N ASN A 54 -5.80 -14.76 -2.34
CA ASN A 54 -6.09 -15.46 -3.61
C ASN A 54 -7.23 -14.86 -4.48
N GLN A 55 -7.60 -13.60 -4.25
CA GLN A 55 -8.71 -12.92 -4.91
C GLN A 55 -8.30 -11.48 -5.23
N LEU A 56 -8.71 -11.03 -6.42
CA LEU A 56 -8.71 -9.62 -6.80
C LEU A 56 -9.48 -8.84 -5.71
N PRO A 57 -8.88 -7.90 -4.94
CA PRO A 57 -9.65 -7.06 -4.05
C PRO A 57 -10.68 -6.36 -4.90
N SER A 58 -11.84 -6.10 -4.32
CA SER A 58 -12.91 -5.40 -5.02
C SER A 58 -12.44 -4.01 -5.48
N GLU A 59 -13.09 -3.49 -6.52
CA GLU A 59 -12.82 -2.13 -7.02
C GLU A 59 -12.85 -1.07 -5.90
N PRO A 60 -13.80 -1.09 -4.93
CA PRO A 60 -13.77 -0.16 -3.79
C PRO A 60 -12.53 -0.24 -2.89
N ILE A 61 -12.00 -1.44 -2.63
CA ILE A 61 -10.75 -1.59 -1.86
C ILE A 61 -9.58 -1.03 -2.66
N GLN A 62 -9.56 -1.31 -3.97
CA GLN A 62 -8.51 -0.82 -4.86
C GLN A 62 -8.49 0.70 -4.93
N GLU A 63 -9.64 1.34 -5.11
CA GLU A 63 -9.78 2.80 -5.10
C GLU A 63 -9.35 3.41 -3.76
N ALA A 64 -9.72 2.77 -2.65
CA ALA A 64 -9.33 3.23 -1.31
C ALA A 64 -7.83 3.10 -1.02
N LEU A 65 -7.09 2.29 -1.79
CA LEU A 65 -5.64 2.12 -1.62
C LEU A 65 -4.83 3.18 -2.36
N VAL A 66 -5.34 3.71 -3.48
CA VAL A 66 -4.61 4.69 -4.32
C VAL A 66 -4.09 5.89 -3.52
N PRO A 67 -4.86 6.53 -2.62
CA PRO A 67 -4.35 7.64 -1.82
C PRO A 67 -3.23 7.24 -0.87
N SER A 68 -3.32 6.07 -0.23
CA SER A 68 -2.26 5.54 0.63
C SER A 68 -0.98 5.25 -0.16
N MET A 69 -1.09 4.73 -1.40
CA MET A 69 0.06 4.57 -2.29
C MET A 69 0.74 5.90 -2.59
N LYS A 70 -0.06 6.95 -2.87
CA LYS A 70 0.47 8.31 -3.11
C LYS A 70 1.17 8.89 -1.89
N ALA A 71 0.64 8.63 -0.69
CA ALA A 71 1.29 9.04 0.55
C ALA A 71 2.64 8.31 0.73
N LEU A 72 2.67 6.99 0.52
CA LEU A 72 3.89 6.17 0.65
C LEU A 72 5.03 6.62 -0.26
N ILE A 73 4.73 7.11 -1.46
CA ILE A 73 5.74 7.63 -2.40
C ILE A 73 6.02 9.13 -2.25
N SER A 74 5.45 9.78 -1.23
CA SER A 74 5.76 11.18 -0.97
C SER A 74 7.19 11.33 -0.45
N ASP A 75 7.84 12.43 -0.82
CA ASP A 75 9.18 12.79 -0.33
C ASP A 75 9.27 12.77 1.20
N GLU A 76 8.17 13.09 1.88
CA GLU A 76 8.09 13.13 3.33
C GLU A 76 8.26 11.76 3.98
N LEU A 77 7.61 10.72 3.44
CA LEU A 77 7.76 9.35 3.94
C LEU A 77 9.02 8.69 3.38
N LEU A 78 9.36 8.93 2.11
CA LEU A 78 10.56 8.35 1.49
C LEU A 78 11.87 8.89 2.08
N ARG A 79 11.89 10.14 2.55
CA ARG A 79 13.08 10.81 3.10
C ARG A 79 12.99 11.02 4.61
N HIS A 80 12.12 10.26 5.27
CA HIS A 80 11.95 10.33 6.71
C HIS A 80 13.28 10.02 7.43
N THR A 81 13.57 10.74 8.53
CA THR A 81 14.85 10.60 9.23
C THR A 81 14.93 9.32 10.07
N ASP A 82 13.77 8.84 10.52
CA ASP A 82 13.66 7.59 11.28
C ASP A 82 13.84 6.36 10.37
N GLU A 83 14.64 5.40 10.82
CA GLU A 83 15.00 4.21 10.04
C GLU A 83 13.89 3.18 9.98
N ASP A 84 13.18 2.96 11.09
CA ASP A 84 12.06 2.03 11.15
C ASP A 84 10.92 2.50 10.25
N VAL A 85 10.67 3.81 10.18
CA VAL A 85 9.68 4.39 9.25
C VAL A 85 10.06 4.09 7.80
N LYS A 86 11.32 4.28 7.41
CA LYS A 86 11.78 3.98 6.04
C LYS A 86 11.64 2.49 5.71
N ILE A 87 11.95 1.61 6.66
CA ILE A 87 11.81 0.16 6.51
C ILE A 87 10.33 -0.20 6.30
N SER A 88 9.43 0.34 7.11
CA SER A 88 7.99 0.08 7.02
C SER A 88 7.39 0.62 5.71
N VAL A 89 7.77 1.83 5.28
CA VAL A 89 7.36 2.42 4.00
C VAL A 89 7.84 1.56 2.83
N THR A 90 9.12 1.18 2.82
CA THR A 90 9.71 0.34 1.77
C THR A 90 9.03 -1.03 1.71
N SER A 91 8.73 -1.60 2.87
CA SER A 91 8.01 -2.88 2.97
C SER A 91 6.61 -2.77 2.38
N CYS A 92 5.85 -1.71 2.71
CA CYS A 92 4.52 -1.47 2.15
C CYS A 92 4.57 -1.36 0.62
N ILE A 93 5.52 -0.60 0.08
CA ILE A 93 5.71 -0.43 -1.37
C ILE A 93 6.07 -1.76 -2.05
N ALA A 94 6.97 -2.54 -1.44
CA ALA A 94 7.38 -3.83 -1.96
C ALA A 94 6.21 -4.81 -2.03
N GLU A 95 5.37 -4.83 -1.00
CA GLU A 95 4.19 -5.69 -0.95
C GLU A 95 3.13 -5.27 -1.96
N ILE A 96 2.85 -3.97 -2.07
CA ILE A 96 1.98 -3.43 -3.13
C ILE A 96 2.51 -3.84 -4.51
N THR A 97 3.80 -3.66 -4.75
CA THR A 97 4.45 -4.03 -6.01
C THR A 97 4.33 -5.54 -6.27
N ARG A 98 4.53 -6.39 -5.25
CA ARG A 98 4.39 -7.85 -5.33
C ARG A 98 2.97 -8.25 -5.75
N ILE A 99 1.97 -7.57 -5.21
CA ILE A 99 0.57 -7.80 -5.55
C ILE A 99 0.30 -7.33 -6.99
N THR A 100 0.74 -6.13 -7.34
CA THR A 100 0.43 -5.49 -8.63
C THR A 100 1.37 -5.83 -9.80
N ALA A 101 2.34 -6.72 -9.60
CA ALA A 101 3.32 -7.07 -10.62
C ALA A 101 2.63 -7.50 -11.94
N PRO A 102 3.24 -7.22 -13.11
CA PRO A 102 2.60 -7.47 -14.40
C PRO A 102 2.27 -8.95 -14.68
N ASP A 103 2.94 -9.87 -13.97
CA ASP A 103 2.71 -11.32 -14.06
C ASP A 103 1.71 -11.84 -13.00
N THR A 104 1.16 -10.98 -12.13
CA THR A 104 0.08 -11.32 -11.18
C THR A 104 -1.31 -10.87 -11.67
N PRO A 105 -2.40 -11.51 -11.21
CA PRO A 105 -3.71 -11.51 -11.89
C PRO A 105 -4.57 -10.25 -11.62
N TYR A 106 -3.95 -9.09 -11.40
CA TYR A 106 -4.68 -7.85 -11.14
C TYR A 106 -4.77 -7.04 -12.44
N ASN A 107 -5.90 -7.15 -13.15
CA ASN A 107 -6.14 -6.43 -14.40
C ASN A 107 -6.54 -4.96 -14.21
N ASN A 108 -6.12 -4.30 -13.13
CA ASN A 108 -6.49 -2.92 -12.87
C ASN A 108 -5.53 -1.96 -13.59
N GLU A 109 -6.02 -1.29 -14.64
CA GLU A 109 -5.28 -0.26 -15.37
C GLU A 109 -4.85 0.91 -14.48
N GLN A 110 -5.64 1.26 -13.46
CA GLN A 110 -5.39 2.40 -12.60
C GLN A 110 -4.26 2.13 -11.60
N MET A 111 -4.24 0.94 -10.99
CA MET A 111 -3.08 0.49 -10.20
C MET A 111 -1.84 0.31 -11.08
N LYS A 112 -1.98 -0.23 -12.29
CA LYS A 112 -0.86 -0.31 -13.26
C LYS A 112 -0.29 1.07 -13.56
N ILE A 113 -1.13 2.10 -13.71
CA ILE A 113 -0.69 3.48 -13.94
C ILE A 113 0.05 4.02 -12.71
N GLU A 114 -0.50 3.89 -11.51
CA GLU A 114 0.16 4.40 -10.29
C GLU A 114 1.46 3.63 -9.99
N VAL A 115 1.50 2.32 -10.22
CA VAL A 115 2.73 1.50 -10.10
C VAL A 115 3.75 1.87 -11.17
N SER A 116 3.33 2.03 -12.42
CA SER A 116 4.22 2.50 -13.50
C SER A 116 4.73 3.91 -13.19
N LYS A 117 3.90 4.72 -12.52
CA LYS A 117 4.28 6.05 -12.05
C LYS A 117 5.34 5.96 -10.94
N MET A 118 5.22 5.03 -9.99
CA MET A 118 6.30 4.73 -9.02
C MET A 118 7.62 4.37 -9.72
N HIS A 119 7.57 3.59 -10.81
CA HIS A 119 8.76 3.26 -11.60
C HIS A 119 9.31 4.47 -12.38
N SER A 120 8.47 5.42 -12.78
CA SER A 120 8.86 6.59 -13.59
C SER A 120 9.26 7.84 -12.80
N GLU A 121 8.69 8.05 -11.61
CA GLU A 121 9.05 9.17 -10.70
C GLU A 121 10.34 8.86 -9.92
N SER A 122 10.72 7.59 -9.83
CA SER A 122 12.08 7.18 -9.55
C SER A 122 12.97 7.44 -10.77
N GLY A 123 13.41 8.69 -10.96
CA GLY A 123 14.45 9.07 -11.92
C GLY A 123 15.82 8.42 -11.64
N ASP A 124 15.91 7.50 -10.68
CA ASP A 124 17.05 6.66 -10.39
C ASP A 124 16.58 5.27 -9.91
N VAL A 125 16.45 4.33 -10.87
CA VAL A 125 16.27 2.89 -10.60
C VAL A 125 17.33 2.36 -9.62
N GLY A 126 18.46 3.04 -9.45
CA GLY A 126 19.51 2.71 -8.48
C GLY A 126 19.11 2.89 -7.01
N THR A 127 18.22 3.81 -6.66
CA THR A 127 17.87 4.10 -5.26
C THR A 127 16.84 3.13 -4.69
N LEU A 128 15.80 2.76 -5.46
CA LEU A 128 14.82 1.74 -5.02
C LEU A 128 15.40 0.32 -5.07
N ASN A 129 16.16 -0.04 -6.11
CA ASN A 129 16.92 -1.29 -6.09
C ASN A 129 17.98 -1.28 -5.00
N GLY A 130 18.61 -0.14 -4.70
CA GLY A 130 19.51 0.02 -3.56
C GLY A 130 18.82 -0.25 -2.23
N ALA A 131 17.65 0.35 -1.99
CA ALA A 131 16.84 0.11 -0.79
C ALA A 131 16.34 -1.35 -0.69
N LEU A 132 15.94 -1.94 -1.83
CA LEU A 132 15.54 -3.35 -1.91
C LEU A 132 16.71 -4.33 -1.70
N GLU A 133 17.92 -3.98 -2.14
CA GLU A 133 19.12 -4.82 -1.99
C GLU A 133 19.82 -4.62 -0.63
N GLU A 134 19.66 -3.47 0.04
CA GLU A 134 20.08 -3.29 1.44
C GLU A 134 19.17 -4.07 2.40
N LEU A 135 17.85 -4.14 2.12
CA LEU A 135 16.93 -4.95 2.93
C LEU A 135 17.12 -6.47 2.76
N ARG A 136 17.81 -6.90 1.69
CA ARG A 136 18.18 -8.30 1.43
C ARG A 136 19.51 -8.73 2.04
N ARG A 137 20.26 -7.82 2.68
CA ARG A 137 21.59 -8.08 3.21
C ARG A 137 21.57 -8.26 4.73
#